data_AF-A0A9E3R5G6-F1
#
_entry.id   AF-A0A9E3R5G6-F1
#
_cell.length_a   1.000
_cell.length_b   1.000
_cell.length_c   1.000
_cell.angle_alpha   90.00
_cell.angle_beta   90.00
_cell.angle_gamma   90.00
#
_symmetry.space_group_name_H-M   'P 1'
#
loop_
_entity.id
_entity.type
_entity.pdbx_description
1 polymer ?
#
loop_
_entity_poly.entity_id
_entity_poly.type
_entity_poly.pdbx_seq_one_letter_code
_entity_poly.pdbx_strand_id
1 'polypeptide(L)'
;MRQLRSATTIAALVLASATAAAAQQPRPVALSIADARTRQAVEREIARAEARGLPTQPLVAKAMEGVTKQASGERIQAAVASLAKRLEQARVLLAPSTSAAEIASGADALAAGVPGAALKQIRAAWPADRSVVMPLDVMTELVARGIPAKHALEQITALMSRGATPAQIASLGSSVNADVAAGLAPDAALEVRARGVMSLLPSPAAAASSAPAGVRPPR
;
A
#
# COMPACT_ATOMS: atom_id res chain seq x y z
N MET A 1 -40.19 -38.07 58.33
CA MET A 1 -41.22 -38.86 57.62
C MET A 1 -41.59 -38.14 56.32
N ARG A 2 -41.33 -38.78 55.18
CA ARG A 2 -42.20 -38.86 53.97
C ARG A 2 -42.77 -37.54 53.35
N GLN A 3 -42.08 -37.09 52.31
CA GLN A 3 -42.54 -36.73 50.93
C GLN A 3 -43.96 -36.16 50.71
N LEU A 4 -44.06 -35.07 49.95
CA LEU A 4 -44.89 -34.86 48.72
C LEU A 4 -44.93 -33.34 48.41
N ARG A 5 -44.09 -32.84 47.49
CA ARG A 5 -44.39 -32.60 46.06
C ARG A 5 -45.72 -31.87 45.82
N SER A 6 -45.63 -30.63 45.34
CA SER A 6 -46.54 -30.09 44.32
C SER A 6 -45.76 -29.07 43.50
N ALA A 7 -45.60 -29.40 42.22
CA ALA A 7 -44.96 -28.59 41.20
C ALA A 7 -46.00 -27.60 40.64
N THR A 8 -45.65 -26.32 40.56
CA THR A 8 -46.42 -25.32 39.81
C THR A 8 -45.58 -24.88 38.62
N THR A 9 -46.04 -25.31 37.45
CA THR A 9 -45.49 -25.04 36.13
C THR A 9 -45.60 -23.55 35.81
N ILE A 10 -44.48 -22.87 35.56
CA ILE A 10 -44.48 -21.57 34.88
C ILE A 10 -43.82 -21.77 33.52
N ALA A 11 -44.66 -21.79 32.49
CA ALA A 11 -44.24 -21.76 31.10
C ALA A 11 -43.74 -20.34 30.77
N ALA A 12 -42.43 -20.15 30.75
CA ALA A 12 -41.82 -18.96 30.18
C ALA A 12 -41.52 -19.23 28.70
N LEU A 13 -42.39 -18.72 27.84
CA LEU A 13 -42.17 -18.63 26.39
C LEU A 13 -41.06 -17.59 26.16
N VAL A 14 -39.80 -18.05 26.13
CA VAL A 14 -38.68 -17.23 25.67
C VAL A 14 -38.79 -17.13 24.16
N LEU A 15 -39.36 -16.01 23.70
CA LEU A 15 -39.24 -15.55 22.32
C LEU A 15 -37.74 -15.34 22.05
N ALA A 16 -37.13 -16.32 21.40
CA ALA A 16 -35.81 -16.20 20.82
C ALA A 16 -35.90 -15.16 19.68
N SER A 17 -35.56 -13.91 19.99
CA SER A 17 -35.24 -12.90 18.99
C SER A 17 -33.95 -13.34 18.29
N ALA A 18 -34.09 -14.21 17.29
CA ALA A 18 -33.09 -14.40 16.28
C ALA A 18 -33.03 -13.07 15.50
N THR A 19 -32.24 -12.12 16.00
CA THR A 19 -31.68 -11.08 15.16
C THR A 19 -30.85 -11.81 14.13
N ALA A 20 -31.46 -12.10 12.98
CA ALA A 20 -30.74 -12.39 11.78
C ALA A 20 -29.72 -11.26 11.65
N ALA A 21 -28.46 -11.59 11.93
CA ALA A 21 -27.36 -10.86 11.36
C ALA A 21 -27.64 -10.90 9.86
N ALA A 22 -28.27 -9.83 9.36
CA ALA A 22 -28.28 -9.55 7.96
C ALA A 22 -26.79 -9.49 7.62
N ALA A 23 -26.28 -10.61 7.09
CA ALA A 23 -25.02 -10.62 6.38
C ALA A 23 -25.11 -9.40 5.47
N GLN A 24 -24.37 -8.34 5.77
CA GLN A 24 -24.31 -7.17 4.93
C GLN A 24 -23.87 -7.70 3.57
N GLN A 25 -24.83 -7.87 2.67
CA GLN A 25 -24.52 -8.25 1.32
C GLN A 25 -23.54 -7.18 0.83
N PRO A 26 -22.38 -7.58 0.28
CA PRO A 26 -21.42 -6.62 -0.24
C PRO A 26 -22.18 -5.68 -1.15
N ARG A 27 -22.23 -4.39 -0.79
CA ARG A 27 -22.97 -3.41 -1.58
C ARG A 27 -22.35 -3.44 -2.98
N PRO A 28 -23.12 -3.73 -4.04
CA PRO A 28 -22.53 -3.84 -5.37
C PRO A 28 -21.83 -2.53 -5.71
N VAL A 29 -20.54 -2.61 -6.08
CA VAL A 29 -19.85 -1.46 -6.64
C VAL A 29 -20.54 -1.14 -7.96
N ALA A 30 -21.22 0.01 -8.03
CA ALA A 30 -21.89 0.43 -9.25
C ALA A 30 -20.85 0.85 -10.29
N LEU A 31 -20.47 -0.07 -11.17
CA LEU A 31 -19.56 0.20 -12.28
C LEU A 31 -20.33 0.65 -13.52
N SER A 32 -19.93 1.80 -14.08
CA SER A 32 -20.50 2.33 -15.33
C SER A 32 -19.91 1.64 -16.58
N ILE A 33 -19.84 0.32 -16.58
CA ILE A 33 -19.40 -0.51 -17.72
C ILE A 33 -20.64 -0.96 -18.49
N ALA A 34 -20.80 -0.53 -19.75
CA ALA A 34 -22.00 -0.82 -20.53
C ALA A 34 -22.25 -2.33 -20.75
N ASP A 35 -21.22 -3.08 -21.11
CA ASP A 35 -21.31 -4.53 -21.32
C ASP A 35 -21.53 -5.27 -19.99
N ALA A 36 -22.69 -5.93 -19.87
CA ALA A 36 -23.09 -6.61 -18.64
C ALA A 36 -22.14 -7.76 -18.27
N ARG A 37 -21.63 -8.52 -19.26
CA ARG A 37 -20.72 -9.64 -19.01
C ARG A 37 -19.40 -9.16 -18.42
N THR A 38 -18.82 -8.11 -18.99
CA THR A 38 -17.60 -7.45 -18.50
C THR A 38 -17.83 -6.87 -17.11
N ARG A 39 -18.92 -6.14 -16.91
CA ARG A 39 -19.27 -5.55 -15.61
C ARG A 39 -19.29 -6.61 -14.51
N GLN A 40 -20.02 -7.70 -14.73
CA GLN A 40 -20.17 -8.78 -13.77
C GLN A 40 -18.83 -9.50 -13.50
N ALA A 41 -17.96 -9.62 -14.52
CA ALA A 41 -16.62 -10.18 -14.34
C ALA A 41 -15.73 -9.30 -13.45
N VAL A 42 -15.76 -7.99 -13.66
CA VAL A 42 -15.00 -7.02 -12.86
C VAL A 42 -15.54 -6.97 -11.42
N GLU A 43 -16.86 -6.93 -11.24
CA GLU A 43 -17.50 -6.97 -9.91
C GLU A 43 -17.10 -8.22 -9.13
N ARG A 44 -17.09 -9.39 -9.78
CA ARG A 44 -16.61 -10.63 -9.15
C ARG A 44 -15.16 -10.54 -8.72
N GLU A 45 -14.28 -9.94 -9.53
CA GLU A 45 -12.87 -9.79 -9.16
C GLU A 45 -12.69 -8.84 -7.96
N ILE A 46 -13.43 -7.73 -7.93
CA ILE A 46 -13.45 -6.79 -6.81
C ILE A 46 -13.92 -7.49 -5.52
N ALA A 47 -15.03 -8.23 -5.59
CA ALA A 47 -15.55 -8.97 -4.45
C ALA A 47 -14.55 -10.04 -3.94
N ARG A 48 -13.84 -10.71 -4.85
CA ARG A 48 -12.76 -11.65 -4.46
C ARG A 48 -11.60 -10.94 -3.78
N ALA A 49 -11.20 -9.76 -4.26
CA ALA A 49 -10.13 -8.97 -3.65
C ALA A 49 -10.53 -8.49 -2.25
N GLU A 50 -11.76 -7.99 -2.10
CA GLU A 50 -12.35 -7.59 -0.82
C GLU A 50 -12.38 -8.74 0.19
N ALA A 51 -12.82 -9.93 -0.23
CA ALA A 51 -12.84 -11.13 0.61
C ALA A 51 -11.45 -11.56 1.10
N ARG A 52 -10.37 -11.13 0.41
CA ARG A 52 -8.98 -11.32 0.84
C ARG A 52 -8.41 -10.15 1.64
N GLY A 53 -9.20 -9.11 1.90
CA GLY A 53 -8.78 -7.90 2.60
C GLY A 53 -7.89 -6.96 1.76
N LEU A 54 -7.94 -7.06 0.42
CA LEU A 54 -7.21 -6.16 -0.46
C LEU A 54 -7.97 -4.82 -0.65
N PRO A 55 -7.27 -3.70 -0.88
CA PRO A 55 -7.92 -2.44 -1.20
C PRO A 55 -8.63 -2.52 -2.55
N THR A 56 -9.93 -2.22 -2.58
CA THR A 56 -10.77 -2.33 -3.78
C THR A 56 -10.80 -1.06 -4.63
N GLN A 57 -10.58 0.11 -4.03
CA GLN A 57 -10.59 1.40 -4.73
C GLN A 57 -9.66 1.43 -5.97
N PRO A 58 -8.41 0.91 -5.92
CA PRO A 58 -7.56 0.84 -7.11
C PRO A 58 -8.15 -0.01 -8.25
N LEU A 59 -8.89 -1.08 -7.94
CA LEU A 59 -9.53 -1.95 -8.94
C LEU A 59 -10.69 -1.24 -9.64
N VAL A 60 -11.50 -0.52 -8.87
CA VAL A 60 -12.59 0.32 -9.40
C VAL A 60 -12.03 1.41 -10.31
N ALA A 61 -11.03 2.14 -9.84
CA ALA A 61 -10.35 3.17 -10.62
C ALA A 61 -9.78 2.59 -11.92
N LYS A 62 -9.15 1.41 -11.87
CA LYS A 62 -8.59 0.77 -13.06
C LYS A 62 -9.65 0.36 -14.07
N ALA A 63 -10.79 -0.13 -13.60
CA ALA A 63 -11.92 -0.47 -14.46
C ALA A 63 -12.46 0.79 -15.16
N MET A 64 -12.67 1.86 -14.40
CA MET A 64 -13.18 3.13 -14.92
C MET A 64 -12.19 3.83 -15.86
N GLU A 65 -10.88 3.75 -15.59
CA GLU A 65 -9.83 4.18 -16.52
C GLU A 65 -9.98 3.47 -17.87
N GLY A 66 -10.24 2.15 -17.85
CA GLY A 66 -10.50 1.37 -19.06
C GLY A 66 -11.74 1.83 -19.83
N VAL A 67 -12.82 2.17 -19.11
CA VAL A 67 -14.04 2.75 -19.71
C VAL A 67 -13.74 4.10 -20.37
N THR A 68 -13.08 5.01 -19.65
CA THR A 68 -12.69 6.33 -20.17
C THR A 68 -11.79 6.21 -21.40
N LYS A 69 -10.91 5.21 -21.44
CA LYS A 69 -10.03 4.92 -22.59
C LYS A 69 -10.70 4.10 -23.68
N GLN A 70 -12.01 3.82 -23.56
CA GLN A 70 -12.77 2.99 -24.50
C GLN A 70 -12.11 1.63 -24.79
N ALA A 71 -11.48 1.04 -23.78
CA ALA A 71 -10.83 -0.26 -23.91
C ALA A 71 -11.87 -1.37 -24.09
N SER A 72 -11.50 -2.44 -24.80
CA SER A 72 -12.36 -3.63 -24.91
C SER A 72 -12.60 -4.25 -23.54
N GLY A 73 -13.74 -4.92 -23.37
CA GLY A 73 -14.10 -5.59 -22.12
C GLY A 73 -13.05 -6.59 -21.64
N GLU A 74 -12.41 -7.30 -22.57
CA GLU A 74 -11.30 -8.21 -22.28
C GLU A 74 -10.08 -7.48 -21.71
N ARG A 75 -9.71 -6.32 -22.29
CA ARG A 75 -8.59 -5.51 -21.78
C ARG A 75 -8.89 -4.94 -20.40
N ILE A 76 -10.13 -4.54 -20.14
CA ILE A 76 -10.57 -4.07 -18.81
C ILE A 76 -10.43 -5.21 -17.80
N GLN A 77 -10.99 -6.39 -18.09
CA GLN A 77 -10.91 -7.56 -17.21
C GLN A 77 -9.46 -7.97 -16.93
N ALA A 78 -8.62 -8.07 -17.97
CA ALA A 78 -7.22 -8.43 -17.82
C ALA A 78 -6.44 -7.41 -16.97
N ALA A 79 -6.69 -6.11 -17.17
CA ALA A 79 -6.03 -5.06 -16.40
C ALA A 79 -6.43 -5.08 -14.92
N VAL A 80 -7.71 -5.27 -14.61
CA VAL A 80 -8.20 -5.39 -13.23
C VAL A 80 -7.63 -6.63 -12.55
N ALA A 81 -7.66 -7.79 -13.21
CA ALA A 81 -7.11 -9.03 -12.65
C ALA A 81 -5.59 -8.93 -12.40
N SER A 82 -4.85 -8.31 -13.33
CA SER A 82 -3.42 -8.07 -13.16
C SER A 82 -3.12 -7.11 -12.00
N LEU A 83 -3.95 -6.08 -11.80
CA LEU A 83 -3.84 -5.20 -10.63
C LEU A 83 -4.15 -5.95 -9.34
N ALA A 84 -5.21 -6.77 -9.28
CA ALA A 84 -5.54 -7.57 -8.10
C ALA A 84 -4.39 -8.50 -7.69
N LYS A 85 -3.72 -9.13 -8.66
CA LYS A 85 -2.53 -9.95 -8.41
C LYS A 85 -1.36 -9.13 -7.83
N ARG A 86 -1.12 -7.92 -8.34
CA ARG A 86 -0.05 -7.05 -7.82
C ARG A 86 -0.36 -6.52 -6.42
N LEU A 87 -1.60 -6.19 -6.11
CA LEU A 87 -2.02 -5.81 -4.76
C LEU A 87 -1.77 -6.95 -3.76
N GLU A 88 -2.11 -8.18 -4.14
CA GLU A 88 -1.82 -9.37 -3.34
C GLU A 88 -0.32 -9.55 -3.11
N GLN A 89 0.48 -9.44 -4.17
CA GLN A 89 1.95 -9.54 -4.08
C GLN A 89 2.52 -8.44 -3.19
N ALA A 90 2.10 -7.19 -3.35
CA ALA A 90 2.55 -6.06 -2.54
C ALA A 90 2.23 -6.28 -1.06
N ARG A 91 1.01 -6.73 -0.73
CA ARG A 91 0.61 -7.07 0.65
C ARG A 91 1.53 -8.11 1.29
N VAL A 92 1.86 -9.17 0.55
CA VAL A 92 2.78 -10.22 1.04
C VAL A 92 4.21 -9.68 1.22
N LEU A 93 4.69 -8.87 0.28
CA LEU A 93 6.06 -8.34 0.30
C LEU A 93 6.28 -7.28 1.39
N LEU A 94 5.24 -6.57 1.80
CA LEU A 94 5.29 -5.47 2.77
C LEU A 94 4.79 -5.85 4.18
N ALA A 95 4.50 -7.13 4.43
CA ALA A 95 4.11 -7.64 5.74
C ALA A 95 5.19 -7.37 6.82
N PRO A 96 4.83 -7.29 8.13
CA PRO A 96 3.50 -7.56 8.72
C PRO A 96 2.57 -6.34 8.83
N SER A 97 3.10 -5.12 8.78
CA SER A 97 2.32 -3.89 8.91
C SER A 97 2.15 -3.25 7.54
N THR A 98 0.93 -3.33 6.99
CA THR A 98 0.66 -2.80 5.65
C THR A 98 -0.71 -2.14 5.61
N SER A 99 -0.71 -0.82 5.43
CA SER A 99 -1.92 -0.04 5.16
C SER A 99 -2.39 -0.24 3.72
N ALA A 100 -3.67 0.06 3.45
CA ALA A 100 -4.23 0.03 2.10
C ALA A 100 -3.42 0.89 1.10
N ALA A 101 -2.90 2.03 1.55
CA ALA A 101 -2.08 2.93 0.74
C ALA A 101 -0.72 2.31 0.40
N GLU A 102 -0.07 1.64 1.36
CA GLU A 102 1.20 0.94 1.10
C GLU A 102 1.02 -0.24 0.14
N ILE A 103 -0.10 -0.97 0.24
CA ILE A 103 -0.43 -2.05 -0.71
C ILE A 103 -0.60 -1.47 -2.13
N ALA A 104 -1.31 -0.36 -2.28
CA ALA A 104 -1.52 0.30 -3.58
C ALA A 104 -0.19 0.79 -4.17
N SER A 105 0.59 1.56 -3.40
CA SER A 105 1.91 2.08 -3.82
C SER A 105 2.89 0.95 -4.16
N GLY A 106 2.89 -0.15 -3.38
CA GLY A 106 3.68 -1.33 -3.71
C GLY A 106 3.25 -2.02 -5.02
N ALA A 107 1.95 -2.06 -5.32
CA ALA A 107 1.45 -2.62 -6.58
C ALA A 107 1.84 -1.74 -7.79
N ASP A 108 1.87 -0.42 -7.61
CA ASP A 108 2.35 0.53 -8.61
C ASP A 108 3.86 0.42 -8.82
N ALA A 109 4.64 0.21 -7.76
CA ALA A 109 6.07 -0.08 -7.87
C ALA A 109 6.32 -1.37 -8.68
N LEU A 110 5.60 -2.45 -8.37
CA LEU A 110 5.68 -3.69 -9.14
C LEU A 110 5.27 -3.48 -10.62
N ALA A 111 4.30 -2.58 -10.88
CA ALA A 111 3.90 -2.19 -12.23
C ALA A 111 5.04 -1.55 -13.03
N ALA A 112 5.80 -0.68 -12.38
CA ALA A 112 6.92 0.04 -12.98
C ALA A 112 8.17 -0.84 -13.17
N GLY A 113 8.15 -2.09 -12.71
CA GLY A 113 9.28 -3.01 -12.83
C GLY A 113 10.21 -3.00 -11.62
N VAL A 114 9.80 -2.40 -10.49
CA VAL A 114 10.55 -2.49 -9.24
C VAL A 114 10.55 -3.96 -8.76
N PRO A 115 11.71 -4.58 -8.50
CA PRO A 115 11.77 -5.96 -8.04
C PRO A 115 11.14 -6.11 -6.64
N GLY A 116 10.45 -7.23 -6.38
CA GLY A 116 9.83 -7.48 -5.07
C GLY A 116 10.81 -7.50 -3.90
N ALA A 117 12.09 -7.83 -4.15
CA ALA A 117 13.15 -7.72 -3.14
C ALA A 117 13.41 -6.26 -2.71
N ALA A 118 13.25 -5.29 -3.61
CA ALA A 118 13.40 -3.87 -3.30
C ALA A 118 12.29 -3.38 -2.36
N LEU A 119 11.03 -3.83 -2.56
CA LEU A 119 9.92 -3.53 -1.64
C LEU A 119 10.23 -4.00 -0.21
N LYS A 120 10.75 -5.23 -0.07
CA LYS A 120 11.17 -5.78 1.23
C LYS A 120 12.27 -4.93 1.88
N GLN A 121 13.27 -4.52 1.09
CA GLN A 121 14.38 -3.70 1.58
C GLN A 121 13.92 -2.31 2.03
N ILE A 122 13.03 -1.66 1.27
CA ILE A 122 12.42 -0.38 1.67
C ILE A 122 11.64 -0.55 2.99
N ARG A 123 10.79 -1.58 3.11
CA ARG A 123 10.07 -1.85 4.37
C ARG A 123 11.04 -2.09 5.53
N ALA A 124 12.12 -2.82 5.34
CA ALA A 124 13.11 -3.09 6.37
C ALA A 124 13.96 -1.86 6.76
N ALA A 125 14.14 -0.91 5.85
CA ALA A 125 14.98 0.28 6.05
C ALA A 125 14.33 1.36 6.94
N TRP A 126 13.03 1.25 7.25
CA TRP A 126 12.33 2.17 8.15
C TRP A 126 11.59 1.47 9.29
N PRO A 127 11.43 2.16 10.45
CA PRO A 127 10.58 1.68 11.54
C PRO A 127 9.16 1.30 11.08
N ALA A 128 8.63 0.20 11.63
CA ALA A 128 7.37 -0.42 11.19
C ALA A 128 6.13 0.49 11.34
N ASP A 129 6.20 1.51 12.20
CA ASP A 129 5.15 2.53 12.41
C ASP A 129 5.20 3.66 11.36
N ARG A 130 6.29 3.76 10.58
CA ARG A 130 6.39 4.71 9.47
C ARG A 130 5.87 4.13 8.18
N SER A 131 5.06 4.94 7.49
CA SER A 131 4.55 4.63 6.16
C SER A 131 5.66 4.58 5.13
N VAL A 132 5.65 3.55 4.28
CA VAL A 132 6.58 3.43 3.13
C VAL A 132 5.97 3.90 1.80
N VAL A 133 4.80 4.54 1.80
CA VAL A 133 4.18 5.05 0.57
C VAL A 133 5.12 5.99 -0.19
N MET A 134 5.65 7.01 0.49
CA MET A 134 6.50 8.01 -0.15
C MET A 134 7.78 7.43 -0.79
N PRO A 135 8.61 6.61 -0.10
CA PRO A 135 9.78 6.01 -0.74
C PRO A 135 9.41 5.04 -1.87
N LEU A 136 8.28 4.32 -1.78
CA LEU A 136 7.81 3.46 -2.87
C LEU A 136 7.34 4.26 -4.10
N ASP A 137 6.64 5.37 -3.89
CA ASP A 137 6.19 6.25 -4.99
C ASP A 137 7.37 6.89 -5.71
N VAL A 138 8.37 7.39 -4.96
CA VAL A 138 9.60 7.93 -5.55
C VAL A 138 10.38 6.84 -6.27
N MET A 139 10.52 5.64 -5.67
CA MET A 139 11.15 4.49 -6.33
C MET A 139 10.47 4.15 -7.67
N THR A 140 9.14 4.16 -7.68
CA THR A 140 8.31 3.93 -8.87
C THR A 140 8.59 4.96 -9.96
N GLU A 141 8.61 6.24 -9.59
CA GLU A 141 8.91 7.33 -10.52
C GLU A 141 10.31 7.22 -11.12
N LEU A 142 11.34 6.97 -10.29
CA LEU A 142 12.71 6.86 -10.74
C LEU A 142 12.87 5.72 -11.76
N VAL A 143 12.31 4.54 -11.46
CA VAL A 143 12.38 3.39 -12.36
C VAL A 143 11.59 3.62 -13.65
N ALA A 144 10.41 4.26 -13.57
CA ALA A 144 9.64 4.62 -14.76
C ALA A 144 10.39 5.58 -15.70
N ARG A 145 11.35 6.35 -15.19
CA ARG A 145 12.25 7.23 -15.97
C ARG A 145 13.49 6.53 -16.53
N GLY A 146 13.61 5.22 -16.34
CA GLY A 146 14.72 4.42 -16.85
C GLY A 146 15.93 4.38 -15.92
N ILE A 147 15.82 4.86 -14.67
CA ILE A 147 16.87 4.66 -13.68
C ILE A 147 16.88 3.18 -13.27
N PRO A 148 18.03 2.49 -13.28
CA PRO A 148 18.10 1.11 -12.83
C PRO A 148 17.59 0.95 -11.40
N ALA A 149 16.67 0.01 -11.19
CA ALA A 149 16.02 -0.18 -9.89
C ALA A 149 17.02 -0.42 -8.73
N LYS A 150 18.14 -1.10 -9.01
CA LYS A 150 19.19 -1.29 -8.00
C LYS A 150 19.77 0.05 -7.54
N HIS A 151 20.06 0.97 -8.46
CA HIS A 151 20.65 2.26 -8.12
C HIS A 151 19.65 3.17 -7.39
N ALA A 152 18.40 3.23 -7.85
CA ALA A 152 17.35 3.97 -7.15
C ALA A 152 17.15 3.47 -5.69
N LEU A 153 17.17 2.15 -5.50
CA LEU A 153 17.06 1.52 -4.17
C LEU A 153 18.23 1.89 -3.25
N GLU A 154 19.46 1.86 -3.76
CA GLU A 154 20.66 2.27 -3.01
C GLU A 154 20.55 3.71 -2.51
N GLN A 155 20.13 4.65 -3.36
CA GLN A 155 20.00 6.06 -2.99
C GLN A 155 18.86 6.30 -1.97
N ILE A 156 17.69 5.67 -2.20
CA ILE A 156 16.54 5.83 -1.30
C ILE A 156 16.85 5.25 0.08
N THR A 157 17.41 4.04 0.15
CA THR A 157 17.74 3.40 1.44
C THR A 157 18.88 4.13 2.18
N ALA A 158 19.84 4.71 1.46
CA ALA A 158 20.86 5.58 2.05
C ALA A 158 20.23 6.81 2.72
N LEU A 159 19.30 7.50 2.06
CA LEU A 159 18.58 8.63 2.64
C LEU A 159 17.75 8.20 3.87
N MET A 160 17.02 7.08 3.76
CA MET A 160 16.23 6.53 4.86
C MET A 160 17.09 6.21 6.09
N SER A 161 18.27 5.61 5.89
CA SER A 161 19.21 5.26 6.96
C SER A 161 19.77 6.47 7.71
N ARG A 162 19.81 7.64 7.06
CA ARG A 162 20.22 8.91 7.66
C ARG A 162 19.06 9.73 8.21
N GLY A 163 17.87 9.12 8.31
CA GLY A 163 16.71 9.75 8.91
C GLY A 163 16.05 10.80 8.03
N ALA A 164 16.20 10.71 6.70
CA ALA A 164 15.46 11.57 5.78
C ALA A 164 13.96 11.50 6.06
N THR A 165 13.33 12.67 6.10
CA THR A 165 11.88 12.81 6.24
C THR A 165 11.18 12.45 4.92
N PRO A 166 9.87 12.10 4.95
CA PRO A 166 9.10 11.90 3.72
C PRO A 166 9.18 13.10 2.76
N ALA A 167 9.18 14.33 3.28
CA ALA A 167 9.30 15.54 2.45
C ALA A 167 10.66 15.64 1.73
N GLN A 168 11.76 15.26 2.40
CA GLN A 168 13.09 15.22 1.78
C GLN A 168 13.19 14.14 0.70
N ILE A 169 12.56 12.98 0.91
CA ILE A 169 12.48 11.92 -0.11
C ILE A 169 11.62 12.39 -1.30
N ALA A 170 10.49 13.03 -1.05
CA ALA A 170 9.67 13.63 -2.11
C ALA A 170 10.45 14.68 -2.92
N SER A 171 11.26 15.52 -2.25
CA SER A 171 12.08 16.53 -2.93
C SER A 171 13.16 15.94 -3.84
N LEU A 172 13.64 14.72 -3.55
CA LEU A 172 14.55 14.00 -4.45
C LEU A 172 13.83 13.71 -5.77
N GLY A 173 12.66 13.06 -5.70
CA GLY A 173 11.90 12.69 -6.89
C GLY A 173 11.54 13.90 -7.75
N SER A 174 11.02 14.97 -7.14
CA SER A 174 10.66 16.19 -7.88
C SER A 174 11.87 16.90 -8.50
N SER A 175 13.03 16.90 -7.82
CA SER A 175 14.26 17.51 -8.35
C SER A 175 14.84 16.69 -9.51
N VAL A 176 14.84 15.36 -9.40
CA VAL A 176 15.27 14.48 -10.51
C VAL A 176 14.34 14.65 -11.70
N ASN A 177 13.04 14.73 -11.48
CA ASN A 177 12.07 15.02 -12.55
C ASN A 177 12.40 16.35 -13.26
N ALA A 178 12.65 17.42 -12.50
CA ALA A 178 12.96 18.73 -13.07
C ALA A 178 14.25 18.69 -13.92
N ASP A 179 15.30 18.01 -13.46
CA ASP A 179 16.55 17.87 -14.21
C ASP A 179 16.39 17.06 -15.49
N VAL A 180 15.64 15.96 -15.43
CA VAL A 180 15.35 15.13 -16.61
C VAL A 180 14.51 15.91 -17.62
N ALA A 181 13.52 16.68 -17.16
CA ALA A 181 12.74 17.56 -18.02
C ALA A 181 13.60 18.66 -18.66
N ALA A 182 14.68 19.09 -17.99
CA ALA A 182 15.68 20.01 -18.53
C ALA A 182 16.73 19.33 -19.43
N GLY A 183 16.62 18.03 -19.67
CA GLY A 183 17.47 17.27 -20.59
C GLY A 183 18.67 16.57 -19.96
N LEU A 184 18.79 16.58 -18.62
CA LEU A 184 19.84 15.82 -17.94
C LEU A 184 19.53 14.31 -18.01
N ALA A 185 20.58 13.49 -18.13
CA ALA A 185 20.42 12.04 -18.06
C ALA A 185 19.84 11.62 -16.70
N PRO A 186 18.84 10.71 -16.63
CA PRO A 186 18.17 10.36 -15.37
C PRO A 186 19.10 9.88 -14.26
N ASP A 187 20.12 9.10 -14.60
CA ASP A 187 21.06 8.55 -13.63
C ASP A 187 21.96 9.65 -13.03
N ALA A 188 22.45 10.57 -13.87
CA ALA A 188 23.24 11.72 -13.43
C ALA A 188 22.40 12.70 -12.59
N ALA A 189 21.14 12.92 -12.97
CA ALA A 189 20.20 13.72 -12.19
C ALA A 189 19.99 13.12 -10.79
N LEU A 190 19.76 11.81 -10.70
CA LEU A 190 19.63 11.12 -9.41
C LEU A 190 20.89 11.28 -8.55
N GLU A 191 22.08 11.07 -9.11
CA GLU A 191 23.32 11.16 -8.36
C GLU A 191 23.54 12.57 -7.78
N VAL A 192 23.39 13.61 -8.60
CA VAL A 192 23.54 15.01 -8.19
C VAL A 192 22.53 15.37 -7.10
N ARG A 193 21.26 15.01 -7.30
CA ARG A 193 20.19 15.36 -6.36
C ARG A 193 20.25 14.57 -5.07
N ALA A 194 20.56 13.27 -5.14
CA ALA A 194 20.74 12.45 -3.94
C ALA A 194 21.87 13.00 -3.06
N ARG A 195 23.02 13.37 -3.66
CA ARG A 195 24.12 14.02 -2.93
C ARG A 195 23.70 15.34 -2.29
N GLY A 196 22.91 16.15 -3.00
CA GLY A 196 22.37 17.41 -2.48
C GLY A 196 21.43 17.23 -1.29
N VAL A 197 20.50 16.28 -1.34
CA VAL A 197 19.63 15.98 -0.19
C VAL A 197 20.47 15.43 0.96
N MET A 198 21.43 14.56 0.68
CA MET A 198 22.30 13.92 1.65
C MET A 198 23.15 14.90 2.47
N SER A 199 23.59 16.00 1.87
CA SER A 199 24.39 17.03 2.55
C SER A 199 23.57 17.87 3.53
N LEU A 200 22.25 17.92 3.36
CA LEU A 200 21.31 18.62 4.24
C LEU A 200 20.87 17.77 5.44
N LEU A 201 21.15 16.47 5.43
CA LEU A 201 20.81 15.56 6.52
C LEU A 201 21.83 15.64 7.65
N PRO A 202 21.40 15.51 8.92
CA PRO A 202 22.32 15.45 10.06
C PRO A 202 23.42 14.39 9.87
N SER A 203 24.60 14.65 10.42
CA SER A 203 25.65 13.64 10.51
C SER A 203 25.22 12.56 11.51
N PRO A 204 25.53 11.27 11.29
CA PRO A 204 25.21 10.18 12.22
C PRO A 204 25.69 10.47 13.67
N ALA A 205 26.84 11.14 13.82
CA ALA A 205 27.38 11.54 15.12
C ALA A 205 26.54 12.63 15.82
N ALA A 206 25.93 13.54 15.07
CA ALA A 206 25.09 14.60 15.63
C ALA A 206 23.71 14.08 16.10
N ALA A 207 23.16 13.08 15.40
CA ALA A 207 21.92 12.42 15.78
C ALA A 207 22.07 11.59 17.07
N ALA A 208 23.22 10.95 17.29
CA ALA A 208 23.50 10.21 18.52
C ALA A 208 23.61 11.13 19.76
N SER A 209 24.17 12.34 19.59
CA SER A 209 24.33 13.32 20.67
C SER A 209 23.04 14.05 21.07
N SER A 210 21.98 13.94 20.27
CA SER A 210 20.67 14.56 20.52
C SER A 210 19.61 13.57 21.04
N ALA A 211 19.96 12.29 21.19
CA ALA A 211 19.12 11.32 21.89
C ALA A 211 19.09 11.64 23.39
N PRO A 212 17.92 11.72 24.04
CA PRO A 212 17.83 12.05 25.45
C PRO A 212 18.57 11.01 26.28
N ALA A 213 19.54 11.46 27.08
CA ALA A 213 20.27 10.62 28.01
C ALA A 213 19.27 9.95 28.95
N GLY A 214 19.10 8.63 28.81
CA GLY A 214 18.19 7.84 29.60
C GLY A 214 18.41 8.08 31.10
N VAL A 215 17.33 8.46 31.79
CA VAL A 215 17.30 8.64 33.24
C VAL A 215 17.82 7.36 33.89
N ARG A 216 18.95 7.47 34.59
CA ARG A 216 19.54 6.37 35.38
C ARG A 216 18.61 6.05 36.56
N PRO A 217 18.20 4.79 36.77
CA PRO A 217 17.35 4.46 37.92
C PRO A 217 18.13 4.64 39.23
N PRO A 218 17.50 5.14 40.30
CA PRO A 218 18.12 5.26 41.61
C PRO A 218 18.42 3.86 42.19
N ARG A 219 19.55 3.77 42.90
CA ARG A 219 20.03 2.56 43.59
C ARG A 219 19.23 2.27 44.84
#